data_AF-A0A6L6UBS8-F1
#
_entry.id   AF-A0A6L6UBS8-F1
#
_cell.length_a   1.000
_cell.length_b   1.000
_cell.length_c   1.000
_cell.angle_alpha   90.00
_cell.angle_beta   90.00
_cell.angle_gamma   90.00
#
_symmetry.space_group_name_H-M   'P 1'
#
loop_
_entity.id
_entity.type
_entity.pdbx_description
1 polymer ?
#
loop_
_entity_poly.entity_id
_entity_poly.type
_entity_poly.pdbx_seq_one_letter_code
_entity_poly.pdbx_strand_id
1 'polypeptide(L)'
;MSKIIRIGTRDSQLAMWQAKTVQSQLEHLGHKTVLVPVKSTGDLVLDKPLYEMGITGVFTKTLDIAMLNGSIDIAVHSLKDVPTILPKGIVQAAVLKRGNINDTLVFKNNEEFLSARDAVIATGSLRRRAQWLNRYPTHTVVGLRGNVNRRLEKLEENEDWNGAIFAAAGLGRLGITPENSINLGWMIPAPAQGAVMIAALEADEETRAILSEINDQTTQICTSIEREFLNRLEGGCTAPIGAICYVNKAEEVNFKGILLSKDGSKKIEVTKVVPLGKHDDVAKFCAEYIIGKGGKVLIDELTQGDKITNIYSTKKLTNDQVAKFHDDVVAQSNDAIKINPNRLNKSIIRNEIENVIITSQNAVEALLTNFSAVELQFKNIYCVGRKTKRIVEKRIGKVKHYEQNAKALAEHMVEYMDGTEATYFCSNLRLDTIPDILEENNIKVNEVEAYETKFDAEKVEGDLDGVMFYSPSTVQSFLKQNKAKGIAFCIGETTATEARKYFEDVRVAKVPLVDSVVELVNAFYE
;
A
#
# COMPACT_ATOMS: atom_id res chain seq x y z
N MET A 1 -22.12 -19.01 48.48
CA MET A 1 -22.84 -19.56 47.31
C MET A 1 -21.87 -19.59 46.14
N SER A 2 -21.86 -20.64 45.32
CA SER A 2 -20.99 -20.69 44.13
C SER A 2 -21.32 -19.53 43.18
N LYS A 3 -20.33 -18.70 42.83
CA LYS A 3 -20.45 -17.62 41.84
C LYS A 3 -21.00 -18.19 40.52
N ILE A 4 -21.97 -17.50 39.91
CA ILE A 4 -22.44 -17.85 38.56
C ILE A 4 -21.54 -17.13 37.57
N ILE A 5 -20.88 -17.87 36.67
CA ILE A 5 -20.00 -17.30 35.64
C ILE A 5 -20.84 -16.81 34.47
N ARG A 6 -20.82 -15.49 34.21
CA ARG A 6 -21.51 -14.84 33.09
C ARG A 6 -20.63 -14.84 31.86
N ILE A 7 -21.06 -15.57 30.83
CA ILE A 7 -20.31 -15.80 29.60
C ILE A 7 -20.81 -14.85 28.52
N GLY A 8 -20.04 -13.81 28.25
CA GLY A 8 -20.29 -12.89 27.14
C GLY A 8 -20.00 -13.55 25.79
N THR A 9 -20.92 -13.36 24.84
CA THR A 9 -20.76 -13.85 23.46
C THR A 9 -21.51 -12.98 22.47
N ARG A 10 -21.18 -13.10 21.19
CA ARG A 10 -21.96 -12.47 20.11
C ARG A 10 -23.22 -13.29 19.80
N ASP A 11 -24.23 -12.63 19.27
CA ASP A 11 -25.54 -13.22 18.95
C ASP A 11 -25.56 -14.07 17.65
N SER A 12 -24.41 -14.24 16.99
CA SER A 12 -24.33 -15.12 15.81
C SER A 12 -24.37 -16.59 16.21
N GLN A 13 -24.98 -17.46 15.39
CA GLN A 13 -25.07 -18.91 15.67
C GLN A 13 -23.71 -19.55 15.98
N LEU A 14 -22.65 -19.17 15.25
CA LEU A 14 -21.30 -19.71 15.49
C LEU A 14 -20.74 -19.24 16.84
N ALA A 15 -20.92 -17.97 17.19
CA ALA A 15 -20.45 -17.45 18.49
C ALA A 15 -21.24 -18.07 19.66
N MET A 16 -22.55 -18.26 19.50
CA MET A 16 -23.38 -18.98 20.47
C MET A 16 -22.95 -20.44 20.62
N TRP A 17 -22.61 -21.12 19.53
CA TRP A 17 -22.07 -22.49 19.58
C TRP A 17 -20.75 -22.52 20.38
N GLN A 18 -19.86 -21.55 20.15
CA GLN A 18 -18.59 -21.46 20.88
C GLN A 18 -18.80 -21.21 22.36
N ALA A 19 -19.72 -20.30 22.72
CA ALA A 19 -20.06 -20.01 24.10
C ALA A 19 -20.72 -21.19 24.82
N LYS A 20 -21.63 -21.91 24.15
CA LYS A 20 -22.22 -23.17 24.65
C LYS A 20 -21.17 -24.26 24.88
N THR A 21 -20.15 -24.32 24.03
CA THR A 21 -19.03 -25.25 24.22
C THR A 21 -18.26 -24.95 25.50
N VAL A 22 -17.94 -23.68 25.74
CA VAL A 22 -17.28 -23.22 26.98
C VAL A 22 -18.17 -23.47 28.20
N GLN A 23 -19.45 -23.08 28.12
CA GLN A 23 -20.47 -23.34 29.14
C GLN A 23 -20.49 -24.82 29.54
N SER A 24 -20.60 -25.73 28.57
CA SER A 24 -20.68 -27.16 28.84
C SER A 24 -19.43 -27.70 29.55
N GLN A 25 -18.24 -27.20 29.22
CA GLN A 25 -17.01 -27.62 29.90
C GLN A 25 -16.96 -27.10 31.34
N LEU A 26 -17.35 -25.84 31.57
CA LEU A 26 -17.42 -25.26 32.92
C LEU A 26 -18.48 -25.94 33.80
N GLU A 27 -19.64 -26.27 33.23
CA GLU A 27 -20.70 -27.01 33.93
C GLU A 27 -20.29 -28.44 34.26
N HIS A 28 -19.50 -29.08 33.41
CA HIS A 28 -18.93 -30.40 33.69
C HIS A 28 -17.95 -30.38 34.88
N LEU A 29 -17.23 -29.27 35.09
CA LEU A 29 -16.39 -29.03 36.26
C LEU A 29 -17.20 -28.62 37.51
N GLY A 30 -18.54 -28.51 37.41
CA GLY A 30 -19.42 -28.19 38.52
C GLY A 30 -19.69 -26.69 38.72
N HIS A 31 -19.24 -25.83 37.81
CA HIS A 31 -19.52 -24.39 37.88
C HIS A 31 -20.89 -24.04 37.32
N LYS A 32 -21.59 -23.11 37.97
CA LYS A 32 -22.84 -22.56 37.43
C LYS A 32 -22.50 -21.47 36.42
N THR A 33 -23.16 -21.48 35.28
CA THR A 33 -22.91 -20.49 34.22
C THR A 33 -24.20 -19.90 33.65
N VAL A 34 -24.09 -18.75 33.00
CA VAL A 34 -25.18 -18.13 32.22
C VAL A 34 -24.61 -17.45 30.98
N LEU A 35 -25.26 -17.62 29.83
CA LEU A 35 -24.87 -16.93 28.60
C LEU A 35 -25.44 -15.52 28.57
N VAL A 36 -24.62 -14.54 28.18
CA VAL A 36 -24.99 -13.13 28.02
C VAL A 36 -24.68 -12.70 26.58
N PRO A 37 -25.64 -12.84 25.65
CA PRO A 37 -25.46 -12.41 24.27
C PRO A 37 -25.38 -10.88 24.17
N VAL A 38 -24.45 -10.38 23.36
CA VAL A 38 -24.28 -8.94 23.10
C VAL A 38 -24.25 -8.68 21.59
N LYS A 39 -24.93 -7.63 21.14
CA LYS A 39 -24.90 -7.20 19.72
C LYS A 39 -23.68 -6.34 19.44
N SER A 40 -22.84 -6.73 18.48
CA SER A 40 -21.63 -5.98 18.10
C SER A 40 -21.87 -5.08 16.88
N THR A 41 -21.09 -3.99 16.76
CA THR A 41 -21.19 -3.06 15.61
C THR A 41 -20.86 -3.72 14.27
N GLY A 42 -19.95 -4.70 14.25
CA GLY A 42 -19.62 -5.48 13.04
C GLY A 42 -20.73 -6.43 12.59
N ASP A 43 -21.69 -6.73 13.46
CA ASP A 43 -22.91 -7.45 13.09
C ASP A 43 -23.97 -6.52 12.47
N LEU A 44 -23.83 -5.19 12.66
CA LEU A 44 -24.78 -4.17 12.18
C LEU A 44 -24.36 -3.54 10.84
N VAL A 45 -23.06 -3.40 10.58
CA VAL A 45 -22.51 -2.77 9.36
C VAL A 45 -22.02 -3.85 8.38
N LEU A 46 -22.77 -4.06 7.29
CA LEU A 46 -22.53 -5.14 6.30
C LEU A 46 -22.09 -4.63 4.91
N ASP A 47 -22.13 -3.32 4.70
CA ASP A 47 -22.00 -2.61 3.42
C ASP A 47 -20.58 -2.10 3.12
N LYS A 48 -19.66 -2.10 4.10
CA LYS A 48 -18.25 -1.71 3.91
C LYS A 48 -17.27 -2.87 4.19
N PRO A 49 -16.17 -3.02 3.43
CA PRO A 49 -15.10 -3.96 3.75
C PRO A 49 -14.46 -3.71 5.13
N LEU A 50 -14.21 -4.79 5.90
CA LEU A 50 -13.65 -4.72 7.26
C LEU A 50 -12.33 -3.94 7.38
N TYR A 51 -11.50 -3.92 6.33
CA TYR A 51 -10.25 -3.15 6.34
C TYR A 51 -10.49 -1.64 6.17
N GLU A 52 -11.54 -1.24 5.44
CA GLU A 52 -11.94 0.16 5.23
C GLU A 52 -12.61 0.77 6.46
N MET A 53 -13.01 -0.05 7.43
CA MET A 53 -13.64 0.44 8.65
C MET A 53 -12.65 1.12 9.61
N GLY A 54 -11.33 1.04 9.39
CA GLY A 54 -10.30 1.78 10.14
C GLY A 54 -10.23 1.49 11.65
N ILE A 55 -11.08 0.61 12.18
CA ILE A 55 -11.25 0.34 13.60
C ILE A 55 -10.73 -1.07 13.89
N THR A 56 -9.66 -1.18 14.67
CA THR A 56 -9.19 -2.46 15.22
C THR A 56 -10.20 -2.98 16.26
N GLY A 57 -10.52 -4.28 16.21
CA GLY A 57 -11.38 -4.91 17.22
C GLY A 57 -12.90 -4.70 17.06
N VAL A 58 -13.41 -4.49 15.84
CA VAL A 58 -14.86 -4.31 15.55
C VAL A 58 -15.76 -5.38 16.20
N PHE A 59 -15.25 -6.62 16.35
CA PHE A 59 -15.97 -7.74 16.95
C PHE A 59 -15.72 -7.97 18.44
N THR A 60 -14.65 -7.41 19.02
CA THR A 60 -14.28 -7.64 20.43
C THR A 60 -14.68 -6.48 21.34
N LYS A 61 -14.64 -5.24 20.83
CA LYS A 61 -14.82 -4.00 21.62
C LYS A 61 -16.07 -4.00 22.50
N THR A 62 -17.19 -4.50 21.99
CA THR A 62 -18.44 -4.55 22.75
C THR A 62 -18.36 -5.51 23.96
N LEU A 63 -17.72 -6.67 23.78
CA LEU A 63 -17.51 -7.64 24.86
C LEU A 63 -16.42 -7.15 25.83
N ASP A 64 -15.39 -6.47 25.33
CA ASP A 64 -14.34 -5.86 26.15
C ASP A 64 -14.95 -4.82 27.13
N ILE A 65 -15.83 -3.94 26.63
CA ILE A 65 -16.56 -2.95 27.46
C ILE A 65 -17.47 -3.66 28.48
N ALA A 66 -18.20 -4.69 28.06
CA ALA A 66 -19.07 -5.44 28.97
C ALA A 66 -18.29 -6.10 30.10
N MET A 67 -17.08 -6.60 29.82
CA MET A 67 -16.19 -7.21 30.81
C MET A 67 -15.62 -6.17 31.77
N LEU A 68 -15.11 -5.04 31.26
CA LEU A 68 -14.57 -3.96 32.08
C LEU A 68 -15.62 -3.31 32.99
N ASN A 69 -16.87 -3.25 32.53
CA ASN A 69 -18.00 -2.77 33.33
C ASN A 69 -18.54 -3.82 34.32
N GLY A 70 -17.98 -5.04 34.32
CA GLY A 70 -18.42 -6.13 35.19
C GLY A 70 -19.80 -6.68 34.85
N SER A 71 -20.29 -6.50 33.62
CA SER A 71 -21.56 -7.08 33.14
C SER A 71 -21.43 -8.55 32.75
N ILE A 72 -20.22 -8.98 32.39
CA ILE A 72 -19.84 -10.37 32.12
C ILE A 72 -18.53 -10.70 32.87
N ASP A 73 -18.31 -11.97 33.17
CA ASP A 73 -17.09 -12.42 33.87
C ASP A 73 -16.05 -12.93 32.87
N ILE A 74 -16.50 -13.58 31.79
CA ILE A 74 -15.64 -14.08 30.71
C ILE A 74 -16.24 -13.71 29.35
N ALA A 75 -15.40 -13.62 28.31
CA ALA A 75 -15.84 -13.44 26.93
C ALA A 75 -15.26 -14.51 26.01
N VAL A 76 -16.09 -15.05 25.13
CA VAL A 76 -15.71 -16.16 24.24
C VAL A 76 -15.57 -15.65 22.80
N HIS A 77 -14.42 -15.92 22.19
CA HIS A 77 -14.07 -15.43 20.87
C HIS A 77 -13.51 -16.53 19.96
N SER A 78 -13.71 -16.37 18.66
CA SER A 78 -12.81 -16.99 17.67
C SER A 78 -11.46 -16.28 17.74
N LEU A 79 -10.38 -16.98 18.09
CA LEU A 79 -9.10 -16.32 18.41
C LEU A 79 -8.48 -15.56 17.24
N LYS A 80 -8.76 -15.97 15.99
CA LYS A 80 -8.34 -15.25 14.79
C LYS A 80 -8.96 -13.85 14.63
N ASP A 81 -10.08 -13.59 15.29
CA ASP A 81 -10.82 -12.32 15.21
C ASP A 81 -10.43 -11.37 16.37
N VAL A 82 -9.54 -11.80 17.26
CA VAL A 82 -9.08 -11.05 18.43
C VAL A 82 -7.84 -10.23 18.04
N PRO A 83 -7.79 -8.91 18.36
CA PRO A 83 -6.60 -8.09 18.15
C PRO A 83 -5.36 -8.70 18.80
N THR A 84 -4.17 -8.55 18.20
CA THR A 84 -2.91 -9.11 18.73
C THR A 84 -2.57 -8.57 20.12
N ILE A 85 -2.94 -7.33 20.39
CA ILE A 85 -2.81 -6.65 21.68
C ILE A 85 -4.20 -6.54 22.31
N LEU A 86 -4.37 -7.12 23.50
CA LEU A 86 -5.61 -7.02 24.27
C LEU A 86 -5.68 -5.67 25.03
N PRO A 87 -6.90 -5.17 25.32
CA PRO A 87 -7.08 -4.00 26.17
C PRO A 87 -6.47 -4.20 27.58
N LYS A 88 -5.97 -3.12 28.17
CA LYS A 88 -5.42 -3.15 29.54
C LYS A 88 -6.48 -3.67 30.53
N GLY A 89 -6.09 -4.62 31.38
CA GLY A 89 -6.96 -5.25 32.37
C GLY A 89 -7.75 -6.47 31.85
N ILE A 90 -7.66 -6.79 30.56
CA ILE A 90 -8.21 -8.03 29.97
C ILE A 90 -7.05 -8.93 29.56
N VAL A 91 -7.15 -10.22 29.91
CA VAL A 91 -6.14 -11.22 29.56
C VAL A 91 -6.76 -12.42 28.84
N GLN A 92 -5.95 -13.09 28.01
CA GLN A 92 -6.28 -14.41 27.50
C GLN A 92 -6.16 -15.41 28.66
N ALA A 93 -7.29 -15.90 29.16
CA ALA A 93 -7.33 -16.79 30.30
C ALA A 93 -7.23 -18.27 29.89
N ALA A 94 -7.83 -18.64 28.76
CA ALA A 94 -7.74 -19.99 28.23
C ALA A 94 -7.92 -20.04 26.71
N VAL A 95 -7.38 -21.08 26.10
CA VAL A 95 -7.61 -21.44 24.70
C VAL A 95 -8.05 -22.89 24.64
N LEU A 96 -9.23 -23.15 24.08
CA LEU A 96 -9.71 -24.52 23.94
C LEU A 96 -8.91 -25.27 22.87
N LYS A 97 -8.93 -26.60 22.94
CA LYS A 97 -8.36 -27.49 21.92
C LYS A 97 -8.77 -27.06 20.51
N ARG A 98 -7.77 -26.91 19.65
CA ARG A 98 -7.95 -26.38 18.29
C ARG A 98 -8.84 -27.29 17.43
N GLY A 99 -9.81 -26.69 16.75
CA GLY A 99 -10.61 -27.35 15.71
C GLY A 99 -9.89 -27.42 14.37
N ASN A 100 -10.62 -27.76 13.30
CA ASN A 100 -10.07 -27.83 11.95
C ASN A 100 -9.50 -26.47 11.50
N ILE A 101 -8.21 -26.45 11.20
CA ILE A 101 -7.46 -25.25 10.84
C ILE A 101 -7.64 -24.85 9.37
N ASN A 102 -8.06 -25.79 8.51
CA ASN A 102 -8.07 -25.60 7.07
C ASN A 102 -9.05 -24.51 6.64
N ASP A 103 -8.73 -23.88 5.52
CA ASP A 103 -9.75 -23.25 4.70
C ASP A 103 -10.41 -24.31 3.82
N THR A 104 -11.70 -24.13 3.54
CA THR A 104 -12.51 -25.05 2.74
C THR A 104 -13.07 -24.28 1.55
N LEU A 105 -12.84 -24.79 0.34
CA LEU A 105 -13.55 -24.34 -0.85
C LEU A 105 -14.91 -25.04 -0.88
N VAL A 106 -15.99 -24.26 -0.96
CA VAL A 106 -17.32 -24.74 -1.30
C VAL A 106 -17.58 -24.33 -2.74
N PHE A 107 -17.89 -25.28 -3.61
CA PHE A 107 -18.10 -25.05 -5.05
C PHE A 107 -19.52 -25.44 -5.47
N LYS A 108 -20.00 -24.85 -6.56
CA LYS A 108 -21.37 -25.10 -7.04
C LYS A 108 -21.54 -26.46 -7.71
N ASN A 109 -20.72 -26.69 -8.74
CA ASN A 109 -20.84 -27.84 -9.62
C ASN A 109 -19.82 -28.90 -9.23
N ASN A 110 -18.67 -28.90 -9.88
CA ASN A 110 -17.54 -29.79 -9.61
C ASN A 110 -16.24 -28.97 -9.55
N GLU A 111 -15.10 -29.64 -9.38
CA GLU A 111 -13.78 -29.01 -9.28
C GLU A 111 -13.14 -28.71 -10.64
N GLU A 112 -13.77 -29.03 -11.77
CA GLU A 112 -13.15 -28.88 -13.10
C GLU A 112 -12.81 -27.42 -13.42
N PHE A 113 -13.59 -26.46 -12.89
CA PHE A 113 -13.31 -25.04 -13.05
C PHE A 113 -11.95 -24.63 -12.47
N LEU A 114 -11.36 -25.41 -11.56
CA LEU A 114 -10.00 -25.14 -11.05
C LEU A 114 -8.93 -25.19 -12.14
N SER A 115 -9.21 -25.90 -13.25
CA SER A 115 -8.35 -25.96 -14.42
C SER A 115 -8.75 -24.96 -15.51
N ALA A 116 -9.88 -24.26 -15.34
CA ALA A 116 -10.32 -23.24 -16.28
C ALA A 116 -9.46 -21.98 -16.14
N ARG A 117 -9.32 -21.24 -17.24
CA ARG A 117 -8.61 -19.95 -17.21
C ARG A 117 -9.38 -18.93 -16.39
N ASP A 118 -10.68 -18.85 -16.61
CA ASP A 118 -11.54 -17.81 -16.06
C ASP A 118 -12.53 -18.44 -15.08
N ALA A 119 -12.31 -18.21 -13.79
CA ALA A 119 -13.21 -18.65 -12.72
C ALA A 119 -13.31 -17.58 -11.64
N VAL A 120 -14.49 -17.50 -11.00
CA VAL A 120 -14.81 -16.49 -9.99
C VAL A 120 -14.94 -17.15 -8.63
N ILE A 121 -14.09 -16.74 -7.68
CA ILE A 121 -14.11 -17.21 -6.30
C ILE A 121 -14.46 -16.09 -5.34
N ALA A 122 -15.39 -16.35 -4.42
CA ALA A 122 -15.84 -15.37 -3.46
C ALA A 122 -15.15 -15.53 -2.09
N THR A 123 -14.50 -14.47 -1.61
CA THR A 123 -13.93 -14.39 -0.26
C THR A 123 -13.71 -12.94 0.16
N GLY A 124 -14.10 -12.59 1.39
CA GLY A 124 -13.80 -11.29 2.00
C GLY A 124 -12.42 -11.18 2.67
N SER A 125 -11.58 -12.21 2.57
CA SER A 125 -10.24 -12.27 3.20
C SER A 125 -9.14 -12.00 2.19
N LEU A 126 -8.32 -10.96 2.44
CA LEU A 126 -7.16 -10.62 1.62
C LEU A 126 -6.10 -11.74 1.63
N ARG A 127 -5.88 -12.40 2.78
CA ARG A 127 -5.03 -13.60 2.87
C ARG A 127 -5.46 -14.69 1.91
N ARG A 128 -6.77 -15.03 1.88
CA ARG A 128 -7.30 -16.07 0.99
C ARG A 128 -7.22 -15.63 -0.47
N ARG A 129 -7.56 -14.37 -0.77
CA ARG A 129 -7.46 -13.78 -2.10
C ARG A 129 -6.05 -13.92 -2.65
N ALA A 130 -5.04 -13.44 -1.91
CA ALA A 130 -3.66 -13.46 -2.36
C ALA A 130 -3.13 -14.88 -2.56
N GLN A 131 -3.40 -15.81 -1.63
CA GLN A 131 -2.98 -17.20 -1.79
C GLN A 131 -3.70 -17.90 -2.94
N TRP A 132 -4.97 -17.58 -3.17
CA TRP A 132 -5.73 -18.09 -4.31
C TRP A 132 -5.15 -17.60 -5.63
N LEU A 133 -4.94 -16.28 -5.78
CA LEU A 133 -4.39 -15.69 -6.99
C LEU A 133 -2.92 -16.08 -7.22
N ASN A 134 -2.15 -16.34 -6.17
CA ASN A 134 -0.80 -16.91 -6.31
C ASN A 134 -0.82 -18.31 -6.97
N ARG A 135 -1.86 -19.10 -6.70
CA ARG A 135 -2.03 -20.46 -7.26
C ARG A 135 -2.79 -20.47 -8.59
N TYR A 136 -3.77 -19.59 -8.74
CA TYR A 136 -4.64 -19.46 -9.90
C TYR A 136 -4.65 -18.00 -10.40
N PRO A 137 -3.58 -17.54 -11.07
CA PRO A 137 -3.39 -16.11 -11.38
C PRO A 137 -4.40 -15.51 -12.36
N THR A 138 -5.08 -16.34 -13.14
CA THR A 138 -6.08 -15.91 -14.12
C THR A 138 -7.50 -15.86 -13.53
N HIS A 139 -7.70 -16.41 -12.33
CA HIS A 139 -9.02 -16.38 -11.69
C HIS A 139 -9.34 -14.97 -11.18
N THR A 140 -10.63 -14.69 -11.08
CA THR A 140 -11.14 -13.49 -10.42
C THR A 140 -11.55 -13.80 -8.99
N VAL A 141 -11.20 -12.93 -8.05
CA VAL A 141 -11.63 -13.04 -6.65
C VAL A 141 -12.50 -11.85 -6.28
N VAL A 142 -13.71 -12.12 -5.81
CA VAL A 142 -14.73 -11.13 -5.44
C VAL A 142 -15.03 -11.15 -3.94
N GLY A 143 -15.56 -10.03 -3.44
CA GLY A 143 -15.85 -9.86 -2.02
C GLY A 143 -17.04 -10.71 -1.54
N LEU A 144 -16.91 -11.29 -0.34
CA LEU A 144 -17.99 -12.03 0.32
C LEU A 144 -18.09 -11.67 1.81
N ARG A 145 -19.26 -11.15 2.21
CA ARG A 145 -19.56 -10.67 3.57
C ARG A 145 -20.87 -11.25 4.09
N GLY A 146 -20.99 -11.28 5.41
CA GLY A 146 -22.09 -11.88 6.16
C GLY A 146 -21.60 -12.97 7.12
N ASN A 147 -22.50 -13.46 7.96
CA ASN A 147 -22.25 -14.65 8.79
C ASN A 147 -22.08 -15.90 7.90
N VAL A 148 -21.83 -17.08 8.49
CA VAL A 148 -21.58 -18.30 7.69
C VAL A 148 -22.77 -18.66 6.81
N ASN A 149 -24.00 -18.68 7.38
CA ASN A 149 -25.22 -19.03 6.66
C ASN A 149 -25.50 -18.09 5.49
N ARG A 150 -25.52 -16.77 5.72
CA ARG A 150 -25.79 -15.79 4.67
C ARG A 150 -24.77 -15.84 3.54
N ARG A 151 -23.53 -16.25 3.84
CA ARG A 151 -22.49 -16.42 2.81
C ARG A 151 -22.67 -17.68 1.98
N LEU A 152 -23.20 -18.76 2.56
CA LEU A 152 -23.61 -19.95 1.79
C LEU A 152 -24.81 -19.63 0.90
N GLU A 153 -25.84 -18.96 1.44
CA GLU A 153 -26.99 -18.50 0.66
C GLU A 153 -26.55 -17.61 -0.51
N LYS A 154 -25.67 -16.63 -0.28
CA LYS A 154 -25.13 -15.77 -1.35
C LYS A 154 -24.36 -16.56 -2.41
N LEU A 155 -23.65 -17.62 -2.00
CA LEU A 155 -22.99 -18.49 -2.96
C LEU A 155 -24.03 -19.20 -3.83
N GLU A 156 -25.07 -19.78 -3.23
CA GLU A 156 -26.15 -20.44 -3.97
C GLU A 156 -26.87 -19.47 -4.92
N GLU A 157 -27.27 -18.30 -4.43
CA GLU A 157 -28.01 -17.25 -5.16
C GLU A 157 -27.22 -16.66 -6.35
N ASN A 158 -25.89 -16.60 -6.29
CA ASN A 158 -25.08 -15.89 -7.30
C ASN A 158 -24.66 -16.78 -8.47
N GLU A 159 -25.21 -16.57 -9.67
CA GLU A 159 -24.94 -17.42 -10.85
C GLU A 159 -23.49 -17.37 -11.36
N ASP A 160 -22.77 -16.28 -11.14
CA ASP A 160 -21.43 -16.06 -11.69
C ASP A 160 -20.31 -16.75 -10.87
N TRP A 161 -20.57 -17.09 -9.61
CA TRP A 161 -19.54 -17.63 -8.72
C TRP A 161 -19.37 -19.14 -8.88
N ASN A 162 -18.14 -19.59 -9.14
CA ASN A 162 -17.82 -21.01 -9.17
C ASN A 162 -17.71 -21.60 -7.75
N GLY A 163 -17.29 -20.79 -6.79
CA GLY A 163 -17.16 -21.21 -5.41
C GLY A 163 -16.83 -20.08 -4.43
N ALA A 164 -16.83 -20.40 -3.14
CA ALA A 164 -16.42 -19.49 -2.08
C ALA A 164 -15.57 -20.20 -1.03
N ILE A 165 -14.69 -19.43 -0.38
CA ILE A 165 -13.74 -19.99 0.60
C ILE A 165 -14.20 -19.67 2.03
N PHE A 166 -14.34 -20.72 2.83
CA PHE A 166 -14.77 -20.70 4.22
C PHE A 166 -13.67 -21.22 5.16
N ALA A 167 -13.84 -21.02 6.46
CA ALA A 167 -13.03 -21.72 7.45
C ALA A 167 -13.71 -23.06 7.76
N ALA A 168 -12.99 -24.17 7.66
CA ALA A 168 -13.54 -25.51 7.89
C ALA A 168 -14.17 -25.63 9.28
N ALA A 169 -13.51 -25.08 10.31
CA ALA A 169 -14.05 -25.05 11.67
C ALA A 169 -15.42 -24.35 11.77
N GLY A 170 -15.68 -23.30 10.98
CA GLY A 170 -16.95 -22.59 11.04
C GLY A 170 -18.11 -23.44 10.52
N LEU A 171 -17.90 -24.10 9.37
CA LEU A 171 -18.88 -25.01 8.77
C LEU A 171 -19.11 -26.24 9.65
N GLY A 172 -18.02 -26.88 10.10
CA GLY A 172 -18.08 -28.10 10.91
C GLY A 172 -18.75 -27.90 12.27
N ARG A 173 -18.51 -26.77 12.94
CA ARG A 173 -19.16 -26.45 14.23
C ARG A 173 -20.66 -26.28 14.10
N LEU A 174 -21.12 -25.71 13.00
CA LEU A 174 -22.52 -25.51 12.72
C LEU A 174 -23.20 -26.76 12.12
N GLY A 175 -22.43 -27.77 11.71
CA GLY A 175 -22.96 -28.98 11.07
C GLY A 175 -23.52 -28.73 9.66
N ILE A 176 -23.00 -27.71 8.96
CA ILE A 176 -23.53 -27.25 7.67
C ILE A 176 -22.48 -27.34 6.54
N THR A 177 -21.51 -28.24 6.66
CA THR A 177 -20.51 -28.45 5.61
C THR A 177 -21.19 -29.02 4.37
N PRO A 178 -21.20 -28.32 3.22
CA PRO A 178 -21.82 -28.84 2.01
C PRO A 178 -21.05 -30.03 1.45
N GLU A 179 -21.73 -30.95 0.76
CA GLU A 179 -21.10 -32.11 0.10
C GLU A 179 -20.09 -31.67 -0.96
N ASN A 180 -20.41 -30.60 -1.69
CA ASN A 180 -19.54 -29.99 -2.70
C ASN A 180 -18.50 -29.07 -2.03
N SER A 181 -17.63 -29.67 -1.20
CA SER A 181 -16.57 -28.94 -0.52
C SER A 181 -15.27 -29.73 -0.34
N ILE A 182 -14.15 -29.02 -0.41
CA ILE A 182 -12.81 -29.59 -0.22
C ILE A 182 -11.95 -28.72 0.69
N ASN A 183 -11.13 -29.36 1.52
CA ASN A 183 -10.13 -28.67 2.33
C ASN A 183 -8.92 -28.27 1.47
N LEU A 184 -8.56 -26.99 1.54
CA LEU A 184 -7.41 -26.42 0.84
C LEU A 184 -6.15 -26.57 1.70
N GLY A 185 -5.58 -27.78 1.78
CA GLY A 185 -4.41 -28.06 2.63
C GLY A 185 -3.14 -27.29 2.25
N TRP A 186 -3.08 -26.72 1.04
CA TRP A 186 -2.00 -25.84 0.58
C TRP A 186 -2.15 -24.39 1.05
N MET A 187 -3.36 -23.97 1.47
CA MET A 187 -3.63 -22.60 1.90
C MET A 187 -3.26 -22.45 3.38
N ILE A 188 -2.23 -21.66 3.66
CA ILE A 188 -1.79 -21.40 5.03
C ILE A 188 -2.87 -20.57 5.72
N PRO A 189 -3.41 -21.04 6.87
CA PRO A 189 -4.57 -20.45 7.50
C PRO A 189 -4.27 -19.07 8.11
N ALA A 190 -5.34 -18.39 8.53
CA ALA A 190 -5.18 -17.19 9.35
C ALA A 190 -4.55 -17.58 10.70
N PRO A 191 -3.68 -16.74 11.29
CA PRO A 191 -3.18 -16.94 12.64
C PRO A 191 -4.33 -17.25 13.61
N ALA A 192 -4.15 -18.29 14.41
CA ALA A 192 -5.11 -18.84 15.36
C ALA A 192 -6.46 -19.33 14.79
N GLN A 193 -6.56 -19.58 13.48
CA GLN A 193 -7.77 -20.18 12.89
C GLN A 193 -8.08 -21.54 13.55
N GLY A 194 -9.35 -21.78 13.84
CA GLY A 194 -9.83 -23.00 14.48
C GLY A 194 -9.78 -22.97 16.01
N ALA A 195 -9.06 -22.03 16.64
CA ALA A 195 -9.03 -21.91 18.10
C ALA A 195 -10.18 -21.04 18.65
N VAL A 196 -10.67 -21.41 19.83
CA VAL A 196 -11.60 -20.61 20.64
C VAL A 196 -10.84 -20.09 21.83
N MET A 197 -10.89 -18.78 22.05
CA MET A 197 -10.23 -18.10 23.15
C MET A 197 -11.26 -17.58 24.15
N ILE A 198 -10.90 -17.66 25.42
CA ILE A 198 -11.68 -17.17 26.54
C ILE A 198 -10.87 -16.06 27.21
N ALA A 199 -11.44 -14.85 27.20
CA ALA A 199 -10.88 -13.69 27.88
C ALA A 199 -11.51 -13.56 29.27
N ALA A 200 -10.73 -13.04 30.22
CA ALA A 200 -11.19 -12.70 31.57
C ALA A 200 -10.48 -11.42 32.06
N LEU A 201 -10.98 -10.85 33.16
CA LEU A 201 -10.29 -9.75 33.84
C LEU A 201 -8.98 -10.24 34.48
N GLU A 202 -7.93 -9.45 34.34
CA GLU A 202 -6.62 -9.73 34.94
C GLU A 202 -6.72 -9.89 36.47
N ALA A 203 -7.53 -9.03 37.11
CA ALA A 203 -7.73 -9.04 38.55
C ALA A 203 -8.60 -10.21 39.07
N ASP A 204 -9.33 -10.93 38.21
CA ASP A 204 -10.22 -12.03 38.63
C ASP A 204 -9.46 -13.37 38.68
N GLU A 205 -8.63 -13.52 39.71
CA GLU A 205 -7.81 -14.72 39.95
C GLU A 205 -8.63 -16.00 40.06
N GLU A 206 -9.81 -15.94 40.71
CA GLU A 206 -10.70 -17.09 40.88
C GLU A 206 -11.19 -17.61 39.52
N THR A 207 -11.73 -16.72 38.68
CA THR A 207 -12.19 -17.10 37.33
C THR A 207 -11.03 -17.61 36.48
N ARG A 208 -9.85 -16.99 36.55
CA ARG A 208 -8.66 -17.44 35.80
C ARG A 208 -8.17 -18.82 36.24
N ALA A 209 -8.22 -19.14 37.54
CA ALA A 209 -7.87 -20.46 38.04
C ALA A 209 -8.82 -21.53 37.47
N ILE A 210 -10.12 -21.27 37.48
CA ILE A 210 -11.14 -22.17 36.87
C ILE A 210 -10.86 -22.39 35.38
N LEU A 211 -10.62 -21.30 34.64
CA LEU A 211 -10.39 -21.38 33.20
C LEU A 211 -9.10 -22.14 32.83
N SER A 212 -8.12 -22.19 33.73
CA SER A 212 -6.89 -22.95 33.49
C SER A 212 -7.14 -24.46 33.32
N GLU A 213 -8.21 -25.00 33.90
CA GLU A 213 -8.56 -26.42 33.81
C GLU A 213 -9.08 -26.83 32.42
N ILE A 214 -9.62 -25.87 31.65
CA ILE A 214 -10.14 -26.11 30.28
C ILE A 214 -9.17 -25.61 29.20
N ASN A 215 -8.00 -25.12 29.59
CA ASN A 215 -6.98 -24.61 28.67
C ASN A 215 -6.20 -25.77 28.03
N ASP A 216 -6.12 -25.77 26.70
CA ASP A 216 -5.26 -26.68 25.95
C ASP A 216 -3.90 -26.02 25.71
N GLN A 217 -2.91 -26.43 26.49
CA GLN A 217 -1.56 -25.83 26.49
C GLN A 217 -0.89 -25.89 25.11
N THR A 218 -1.06 -27.00 24.37
CA THR A 218 -0.50 -27.16 23.02
C THR A 218 -1.08 -26.14 22.05
N THR A 219 -2.41 -25.95 22.06
CA THR A 219 -3.10 -24.95 21.24
C THR A 219 -2.68 -23.54 21.66
N GLN A 220 -2.58 -23.28 22.96
CA GLN A 220 -2.12 -21.99 23.48
C GLN A 220 -0.71 -21.65 22.98
N ILE A 221 0.25 -22.57 23.08
CA ILE A 221 1.62 -22.37 22.58
C ILE A 221 1.59 -22.05 21.08
N CYS A 222 0.94 -22.90 20.28
CA CYS A 222 0.92 -22.75 18.83
C CYS A 222 0.29 -21.42 18.39
N THR A 223 -0.87 -21.09 18.96
CA THR A 223 -1.58 -19.86 18.61
C THR A 223 -0.87 -18.60 19.12
N SER A 224 -0.14 -18.69 20.23
CA SER A 224 0.68 -17.57 20.74
C SER A 224 1.82 -17.24 19.77
N ILE A 225 2.55 -18.26 19.28
CA ILE A 225 3.62 -18.07 18.28
C ILE A 225 3.06 -17.46 16.99
N GLU A 226 1.94 -17.97 16.49
CA GLU A 226 1.28 -17.43 15.28
C GLU A 226 0.86 -15.97 15.42
N ARG A 227 0.32 -15.61 16.60
CA ARG A 227 -0.17 -14.25 16.87
C ARG A 227 0.96 -13.28 17.16
N GLU A 228 2.01 -13.71 17.83
CA GLU A 228 3.22 -12.91 18.01
C GLU A 228 3.88 -12.62 16.66
N PHE A 229 3.97 -13.61 15.78
CA PHE A 229 4.46 -13.43 14.42
C PHE A 229 3.62 -12.39 13.65
N LEU A 230 2.28 -12.48 13.73
CA LEU A 230 1.39 -11.48 13.13
C LEU A 230 1.64 -10.08 13.71
N ASN A 231 1.76 -9.98 15.04
CA ASN A 231 1.98 -8.70 15.73
C ASN A 231 3.28 -8.02 15.30
N ARG A 232 4.36 -8.80 15.20
CA ARG A 232 5.70 -8.31 14.83
C ARG A 232 5.80 -7.83 13.38
N LEU A 233 4.96 -8.34 12.50
CA LEU A 233 4.92 -7.87 11.12
C LEU A 233 4.21 -6.52 10.99
N GLU A 234 3.62 -5.97 12.06
CA GLU A 234 2.81 -4.73 12.05
C GLU A 234 1.70 -4.72 10.98
N GLY A 235 1.41 -5.88 10.41
CA GLY A 235 0.33 -6.09 9.48
C GLY A 235 -0.96 -6.07 10.28
N GLY A 236 -1.59 -4.90 10.38
CA GLY A 236 -2.99 -4.80 10.77
C GLY A 236 -3.87 -5.71 9.89
N CYS A 237 -5.19 -5.67 10.09
CA CYS A 237 -6.18 -6.52 9.40
C CYS A 237 -6.14 -6.49 7.84
N THR A 238 -5.24 -5.73 7.23
CA THR A 238 -5.14 -5.41 5.81
C THR A 238 -4.04 -6.19 5.06
N ALA A 239 -3.02 -6.73 5.75
CA ALA A 239 -1.94 -7.47 5.08
C ALA A 239 -2.33 -8.95 4.81
N PRO A 240 -2.08 -9.51 3.60
CA PRO A 240 -2.28 -10.93 3.30
C PRO A 240 -1.27 -11.86 4.02
N ILE A 241 -1.44 -12.03 5.33
CA ILE A 241 -0.56 -12.83 6.19
C ILE A 241 -1.24 -14.13 6.57
N GLY A 242 -0.52 -15.25 6.43
CA GLY A 242 -0.92 -16.55 6.98
C GLY A 242 0.13 -17.10 7.94
N ALA A 243 -0.32 -17.83 8.96
CA ALA A 243 0.58 -18.54 9.87
C ALA A 243 -0.08 -19.81 10.39
N ILE A 244 0.71 -20.87 10.52
CA ILE A 244 0.32 -22.10 11.18
C ILE A 244 1.48 -22.64 12.00
N CYS A 245 1.14 -23.05 13.22
CA CYS A 245 2.00 -23.71 14.17
C CYS A 245 1.31 -24.98 14.68
N TYR A 246 2.07 -26.06 14.80
CA TYR A 246 1.62 -27.29 15.42
C TYR A 246 2.78 -27.99 16.14
N VAL A 247 2.46 -28.78 17.16
CA VAL A 247 3.41 -29.67 17.82
C VAL A 247 3.23 -31.08 17.27
N ASN A 248 4.30 -31.68 16.75
CA ASN A 248 4.25 -33.02 16.19
C ASN A 248 4.47 -34.11 17.26
N LYS A 249 4.40 -35.38 16.87
CA LYS A 249 4.61 -36.52 17.79
C LYS A 249 6.04 -36.66 18.31
N ALA A 250 7.01 -35.99 17.69
CA ALA A 250 8.40 -35.94 18.12
C ALA A 250 8.68 -34.78 19.08
N GLU A 251 7.62 -34.14 19.61
CA GLU A 251 7.70 -32.97 20.50
C GLU A 251 8.45 -31.79 19.85
N GLU A 252 8.21 -31.54 18.56
CA GLU A 252 8.76 -30.40 17.86
C GLU A 252 7.66 -29.39 17.51
N VAL A 253 7.94 -28.12 17.79
CA VAL A 253 7.14 -26.98 17.34
C VAL A 253 7.50 -26.69 15.89
N ASN A 254 6.51 -26.88 15.01
CA ASN A 254 6.62 -26.67 13.57
C ASN A 254 5.83 -25.43 13.19
N PHE A 255 6.52 -24.41 12.69
CA PHE A 255 5.93 -23.15 12.25
C PHE A 255 6.09 -22.95 10.74
N LYS A 256 5.03 -22.45 10.09
CA LYS A 256 5.05 -21.95 8.72
C LYS A 256 4.32 -20.61 8.65
N GLY A 257 4.97 -19.60 8.10
CA GLY A 257 4.43 -18.26 7.86
C GLY A 257 4.51 -17.87 6.39
N ILE A 258 3.59 -17.01 5.95
CA ILE A 258 3.54 -16.47 4.59
C ILE A 258 3.07 -15.01 4.60
N LEU A 259 3.66 -14.21 3.71
CA LEU A 259 3.22 -12.86 3.36
C LEU A 259 3.14 -12.76 1.82
N LEU A 260 2.07 -12.17 1.30
CA LEU A 260 1.89 -11.94 -0.13
C LEU A 260 1.44 -10.51 -0.45
N SER A 261 1.65 -10.08 -1.69
CA SER A 261 0.93 -8.94 -2.26
C SER A 261 -0.56 -9.26 -2.39
N LYS A 262 -1.43 -8.24 -2.47
CA LYS A 262 -2.89 -8.40 -2.62
C LYS A 262 -3.26 -9.31 -3.80
N ASP A 263 -2.58 -9.15 -4.93
CA ASP A 263 -2.75 -9.90 -6.18
C ASP A 263 -2.04 -11.28 -6.17
N GLY A 264 -1.29 -11.61 -5.13
CA GLY A 264 -0.55 -12.87 -5.03
C GLY A 264 0.69 -12.98 -5.91
N SER A 265 1.11 -11.92 -6.62
CA SER A 265 2.28 -11.95 -7.51
C SER A 265 3.62 -11.99 -6.76
N LYS A 266 3.70 -11.34 -5.60
CA LYS A 266 4.85 -11.39 -4.69
C LYS A 266 4.52 -12.30 -3.51
N LYS A 267 5.45 -13.17 -3.11
CA LYS A 267 5.30 -14.11 -1.99
C LYS A 267 6.60 -14.28 -1.22
N ILE A 268 6.51 -14.25 0.10
CA ILE A 268 7.60 -14.58 1.03
C ILE A 268 7.08 -15.64 2.00
N GLU A 269 7.76 -16.78 2.06
CA GLU A 269 7.45 -17.89 2.98
C GLU A 269 8.62 -18.12 3.94
N VAL A 270 8.29 -18.54 5.16
CA VAL A 270 9.27 -18.92 6.19
C VAL A 270 8.80 -20.17 6.93
N THR A 271 9.73 -21.07 7.21
CA THR A 271 9.50 -22.25 8.05
C THR A 271 10.52 -22.32 9.16
N LYS A 272 10.11 -22.84 10.32
CA LYS A 272 11.01 -23.09 11.44
C LYS A 272 10.53 -24.31 12.21
N VAL A 273 11.46 -25.19 12.55
CA VAL A 273 11.23 -26.35 13.40
C VAL A 273 12.19 -26.25 14.57
N VAL A 274 11.68 -26.41 15.79
CA VAL A 274 12.46 -26.40 17.02
C VAL A 274 11.88 -27.41 18.02
N PRO A 275 12.68 -27.96 18.95
CA PRO A 275 12.15 -28.75 20.05
C PRO A 275 11.13 -27.98 20.89
N LEU A 276 10.13 -28.67 21.44
CA LEU A 276 9.22 -28.13 22.43
C LEU A 276 10.03 -27.61 23.64
N GLY A 277 9.63 -26.46 24.18
CA GLY A 277 10.42 -25.72 25.19
C GLY A 277 11.59 -24.88 24.65
N LYS A 278 11.85 -24.86 23.33
CA LYS A 278 12.84 -23.97 22.67
C LYS A 278 12.20 -23.03 21.63
N HIS A 279 10.93 -22.68 21.82
CA HIS A 279 10.10 -22.00 20.82
C HIS A 279 9.95 -20.49 21.01
N ASP A 280 10.53 -19.92 22.07
CA ASP A 280 10.38 -18.50 22.44
C ASP A 280 10.78 -17.54 21.30
N ASP A 281 11.83 -17.87 20.54
CA ASP A 281 12.32 -17.03 19.45
C ASP A 281 11.72 -17.34 18.08
N VAL A 282 10.83 -18.34 17.95
CA VAL A 282 10.30 -18.78 16.64
C VAL A 282 9.56 -17.65 15.93
N ALA A 283 8.66 -16.97 16.63
CA ALA A 283 7.87 -15.88 16.08
C ALA A 283 8.77 -14.71 15.62
N LYS A 284 9.72 -14.32 16.49
CA LYS A 284 10.69 -13.26 16.22
C LYS A 284 11.54 -13.56 14.98
N PHE A 285 12.20 -14.73 14.96
CA PHE A 285 13.04 -15.16 13.84
C PHE A 285 12.26 -15.14 12.52
N CYS A 286 11.04 -15.70 12.52
CA CYS A 286 10.22 -15.78 11.31
C CYS A 286 9.75 -14.41 10.82
N ALA A 287 9.38 -13.49 11.72
CA ALA A 287 8.98 -12.14 11.35
C ALA A 287 10.16 -11.34 10.79
N GLU A 288 11.32 -11.38 11.47
CA GLU A 288 12.55 -10.71 11.03
C GLU A 288 13.03 -11.25 9.67
N TYR A 289 12.89 -12.56 9.45
CA TYR A 289 13.18 -13.16 8.15
C TYR A 289 12.31 -12.58 7.03
N ILE A 290 10.98 -12.47 7.25
CA ILE A 290 10.08 -11.88 6.25
C ILE A 290 10.41 -10.42 6.01
N ILE A 291 10.63 -9.64 7.07
CA ILE A 291 11.00 -8.22 6.97
C ILE A 291 12.30 -8.06 6.19
N GLY A 292 13.34 -8.84 6.51
CA GLY A 292 14.65 -8.81 5.85
C GLY A 292 14.61 -9.25 4.39
N LYS A 293 13.58 -9.99 3.96
CA LYS A 293 13.33 -10.36 2.56
C LYS A 293 12.50 -9.34 1.78
N GLY A 294 12.31 -8.13 2.32
CA GLY A 294 11.53 -7.07 1.69
C GLY A 294 10.05 -7.08 2.07
N GLY A 295 9.66 -7.87 3.07
CA GLY A 295 8.29 -7.91 3.56
C GLY A 295 7.77 -6.57 4.07
N LYS A 296 8.66 -5.71 4.60
CA LYS A 296 8.28 -4.35 5.03
C LYS A 296 7.78 -3.50 3.86
N VAL A 297 8.52 -3.46 2.75
CA VAL A 297 8.09 -2.75 1.53
C VAL A 297 6.75 -3.28 1.02
N LEU A 298 6.58 -4.60 1.06
CA LEU A 298 5.33 -5.23 0.64
C LEU A 298 4.15 -4.84 1.54
N ILE A 299 4.34 -4.72 2.85
CA ILE A 299 3.32 -4.29 3.82
C ILE A 299 3.04 -2.78 3.68
N ASP A 300 4.06 -1.96 3.46
CA ASP A 300 3.90 -0.52 3.26
C ASP A 300 3.09 -0.22 1.97
N GLU A 301 3.40 -0.91 0.86
CA GLU A 301 2.62 -0.85 -0.39
C GLU A 301 1.13 -1.16 -0.17
N LEU A 302 0.82 -2.11 0.72
CA LEU A 302 -0.55 -2.54 1.02
C LEU A 302 -1.32 -1.52 1.85
N THR A 303 -0.63 -0.77 2.70
CA THR A 303 -1.22 0.20 3.64
C THR A 303 -1.46 1.54 2.94
N GLN A 304 -0.63 1.89 1.96
CA GLN A 304 -0.83 3.06 1.10
C GLN A 304 -1.92 2.81 0.04
N GLY A 305 -2.02 1.60 -0.52
CA GLY A 305 -2.97 1.28 -1.58
C GLY A 305 -4.46 1.27 -1.20
N ASP A 306 -4.82 1.46 0.07
CA ASP A 306 -6.23 1.52 0.53
C ASP A 306 -6.73 2.95 0.80
N LYS A 307 -5.86 3.95 0.76
CA LYS A 307 -6.29 5.35 0.81
C LYS A 307 -6.47 5.87 -0.63
N ILE A 308 -7.61 6.51 -0.92
CA ILE A 308 -7.86 7.10 -2.24
C ILE A 308 -6.87 8.26 -2.41
N THR A 309 -6.10 8.24 -3.51
CA THR A 309 -5.19 9.34 -3.86
C THR A 309 -5.98 10.63 -3.94
N ASN A 310 -5.63 11.61 -3.10
CA ASN A 310 -6.24 12.93 -3.12
C ASN A 310 -5.27 14.01 -3.62
N ILE A 311 -3.96 13.75 -3.58
CA ILE A 311 -2.93 14.63 -4.14
C ILE A 311 -2.11 13.88 -5.18
N TYR A 312 -1.93 14.47 -6.36
CA TYR A 312 -1.05 13.94 -7.40
C TYR A 312 0.14 14.87 -7.65
N SER A 313 1.35 14.34 -7.66
CA SER A 313 2.56 15.09 -7.99
C SER A 313 3.08 14.71 -9.37
N THR A 314 3.22 15.69 -10.27
CA THR A 314 3.78 15.48 -11.63
C THR A 314 5.30 15.33 -11.66
N LYS A 315 5.90 15.19 -10.48
CA LYS A 315 7.30 14.84 -10.26
C LYS A 315 7.37 13.77 -9.19
N LYS A 316 8.22 12.78 -9.38
CA LYS A 316 8.45 11.73 -8.39
C LYS A 316 9.01 12.31 -7.09
N LEU A 317 8.35 12.03 -5.98
CA LEU A 317 8.74 12.49 -4.64
C LEU A 317 9.67 11.48 -3.95
N THR A 318 10.58 11.97 -3.11
CA THR A 318 11.39 11.11 -2.24
C THR A 318 10.59 10.65 -1.02
N ASN A 319 11.02 9.57 -0.36
CA ASN A 319 10.38 9.08 0.87
C ASN A 319 10.34 10.18 1.95
N ASP A 320 11.42 10.96 2.08
CA ASP A 320 11.49 12.08 3.03
C ASP A 320 10.49 13.19 2.70
N GLN A 321 10.18 13.41 1.42
CA GLN A 321 9.17 14.39 1.00
C GLN A 321 7.76 13.88 1.26
N VAL A 322 7.52 12.60 0.98
CA VAL A 322 6.22 11.96 1.25
C VAL A 322 5.92 11.96 2.76
N ALA A 323 6.93 11.73 3.60
CA ALA A 323 6.78 11.74 5.05
C ALA A 323 6.48 13.13 5.66
N LYS A 324 6.63 14.21 4.89
CA LYS A 324 6.33 15.58 5.34
C LYS A 324 4.87 15.97 5.14
N PHE A 325 4.09 15.18 4.41
CA PHE A 325 2.70 15.51 4.17
C PHE A 325 1.85 15.39 5.45
N HIS A 326 0.78 16.17 5.51
CA HIS A 326 -0.27 16.04 6.53
C HIS A 326 -0.87 14.62 6.52
N ASP A 327 -1.33 14.10 7.67
CA ASP A 327 -1.77 12.70 7.83
C ASP A 327 -2.95 12.30 6.92
N ASP A 328 -3.75 13.30 6.52
CA ASP A 328 -4.90 13.16 5.61
C ASP A 328 -4.51 13.20 4.13
N VAL A 329 -3.25 13.52 3.81
CA VAL A 329 -2.76 13.54 2.43
C VAL A 329 -2.33 12.15 2.01
N VAL A 330 -2.79 11.76 0.83
CA VAL A 330 -2.49 10.51 0.15
C VAL A 330 -1.92 10.87 -1.20
N ALA A 331 -0.60 11.04 -1.22
CA ALA A 331 0.10 11.53 -2.41
C ALA A 331 0.58 10.39 -3.31
N GLN A 332 0.14 10.39 -4.57
CA GLN A 332 0.76 9.61 -5.64
C GLN A 332 1.71 10.52 -6.42
N SER A 333 2.83 9.98 -6.92
CA SER A 333 3.78 10.77 -7.69
C SER A 333 4.38 9.99 -8.86
N ASN A 334 4.54 10.68 -9.99
CA ASN A 334 5.26 10.17 -11.16
C ASN A 334 5.92 11.34 -11.90
N ASP A 335 7.01 11.07 -12.62
CA ASP A 335 7.63 12.06 -13.50
C ASP A 335 6.79 12.21 -14.78
N ALA A 336 5.99 13.26 -14.84
CA ALA A 336 5.08 13.50 -15.96
C ALA A 336 5.79 13.85 -17.28
N ILE A 337 7.11 14.04 -17.25
CA ILE A 337 7.92 14.30 -18.44
C ILE A 337 9.15 13.38 -18.46
N LYS A 338 9.41 12.78 -19.61
CA LYS A 338 10.66 12.05 -19.88
C LYS A 338 11.54 12.87 -20.81
N ILE A 339 12.82 12.99 -20.44
CA ILE A 339 13.84 13.67 -21.23
C ILE A 339 14.67 12.61 -21.94
N ASN A 340 14.58 12.56 -23.26
CA ASN A 340 15.34 11.64 -24.08
C ASN A 340 16.41 12.43 -24.84
N PRO A 341 17.72 12.19 -24.59
CA PRO A 341 18.76 12.81 -25.40
C PRO A 341 18.67 12.29 -26.83
N ASN A 342 18.68 13.19 -27.80
CA ASN A 342 18.73 12.82 -29.20
C ASN A 342 20.15 12.37 -29.55
N ARG A 343 20.27 11.41 -30.47
CA ARG A 343 21.59 11.03 -31.01
C ARG A 343 22.08 12.13 -31.94
N LEU A 344 23.13 12.82 -31.55
CA LEU A 344 23.71 13.92 -32.32
C LEU A 344 24.82 13.41 -33.24
N ASN A 345 24.80 13.88 -34.50
CA ASN A 345 25.85 13.52 -35.46
C ASN A 345 27.17 14.22 -35.06
N LYS A 346 28.29 13.49 -35.08
CA LYS A 346 29.63 14.06 -34.82
C LYS A 346 30.00 15.20 -35.77
N SER A 347 29.37 15.28 -36.95
CA SER A 347 29.56 16.41 -37.87
C SER A 347 29.18 17.76 -37.26
N ILE A 348 28.27 17.79 -36.27
CA ILE A 348 27.78 19.01 -35.62
C ILE A 348 28.88 19.72 -34.84
N ILE A 349 29.80 18.95 -34.23
CA ILE A 349 30.89 19.46 -33.39
C ILE A 349 32.28 19.16 -34.01
N ARG A 350 32.33 18.91 -35.32
CA ARG A 350 33.58 18.54 -36.01
C ARG A 350 34.62 19.67 -35.97
N ASN A 351 34.15 20.91 -35.94
CA ASN A 351 34.95 22.12 -35.86
C ASN A 351 34.56 22.91 -34.61
N GLU A 352 35.44 23.80 -34.15
CA GLU A 352 35.13 24.77 -33.09
C GLU A 352 33.87 25.57 -33.45
N ILE A 353 32.93 25.67 -32.50
CA ILE A 353 31.72 26.47 -32.66
C ILE A 353 31.94 27.81 -31.95
N GLU A 354 31.84 28.90 -32.72
CA GLU A 354 32.13 30.24 -32.22
C GLU A 354 31.12 30.71 -31.17
N ASN A 355 29.82 30.68 -31.49
CA ASN A 355 28.75 31.10 -30.57
C ASN A 355 27.77 29.96 -30.32
N VAL A 356 27.57 29.62 -29.05
CA VAL A 356 26.72 28.51 -28.61
C VAL A 356 25.68 28.99 -27.61
N ILE A 357 24.43 28.61 -27.81
CA ILE A 357 23.32 28.93 -26.93
C ILE A 357 22.85 27.67 -26.20
N ILE A 358 22.80 27.72 -24.86
CA ILE A 358 22.33 26.63 -24.00
C ILE A 358 21.32 27.20 -23.00
N THR A 359 20.03 26.88 -23.18
CA THR A 359 18.96 27.46 -22.36
C THR A 359 18.50 26.56 -21.21
N SER A 360 18.94 25.29 -21.15
CA SER A 360 18.53 24.36 -20.11
C SER A 360 19.64 23.41 -19.66
N GLN A 361 19.52 22.90 -18.43
CA GLN A 361 20.40 21.84 -17.93
C GLN A 361 20.30 20.55 -18.76
N ASN A 362 19.12 20.27 -19.35
CA ASN A 362 18.88 19.05 -20.12
C ASN A 362 19.65 19.09 -21.45
N ALA A 363 19.81 20.27 -22.04
CA ALA A 363 20.69 20.45 -23.19
C ALA A 363 22.15 20.11 -22.85
N VAL A 364 22.63 20.49 -21.66
CA VAL A 364 23.97 20.13 -21.17
C VAL A 364 24.13 18.62 -21.01
N GLU A 365 23.17 17.95 -20.38
CA GLU A 365 23.21 16.49 -20.21
C GLU A 365 23.16 15.77 -21.57
N ALA A 366 22.32 16.23 -22.48
CA ALA A 366 22.18 15.62 -23.80
C ALA A 366 23.45 15.77 -24.64
N LEU A 367 24.10 16.94 -24.58
CA LEU A 367 25.41 17.16 -25.18
C LEU A 367 26.45 16.20 -24.61
N LEU A 368 26.53 16.09 -23.27
CA LEU A 368 27.51 15.25 -22.59
C LEU A 368 27.23 13.74 -22.69
N THR A 369 26.01 13.37 -23.06
CA THR A 369 25.65 11.99 -23.40
C THR A 369 26.19 11.60 -24.78
N ASN A 370 26.28 12.58 -25.70
CA ASN A 370 26.75 12.34 -27.07
C ASN A 370 28.25 12.58 -27.26
N PHE A 371 28.82 13.53 -26.51
CA PHE A 371 30.17 14.05 -26.69
C PHE A 371 30.87 14.27 -25.36
N SER A 372 32.18 14.06 -25.32
CA SER A 372 33.00 14.45 -24.17
C SER A 372 33.16 15.99 -24.10
N ALA A 373 33.39 16.54 -22.90
CA ALA A 373 33.62 17.97 -22.75
C ALA A 373 34.79 18.50 -23.60
N VAL A 374 35.79 17.65 -23.88
CA VAL A 374 36.94 17.98 -24.73
C VAL A 374 36.58 18.04 -26.20
N GLU A 375 35.63 17.20 -26.65
CA GLU A 375 35.08 17.26 -28.01
C GLU A 375 34.18 18.50 -28.21
N LEU A 376 33.57 19.02 -27.15
CA LEU A 376 32.76 20.24 -27.16
C LEU A 376 33.65 21.49 -27.20
N GLN A 377 34.24 21.76 -28.37
CA GLN A 377 35.10 22.91 -28.63
C GLN A 377 34.26 24.19 -28.81
N PHE A 378 33.66 24.68 -27.72
CA PHE A 378 32.83 25.90 -27.74
C PHE A 378 33.62 27.12 -27.29
N LYS A 379 33.63 28.18 -28.10
CA LYS A 379 34.39 29.41 -27.80
C LYS A 379 33.60 30.39 -26.94
N ASN A 380 32.40 30.79 -27.40
CA ASN A 380 31.51 31.71 -26.69
C ASN A 380 30.21 31.00 -26.29
N ILE A 381 30.06 30.65 -25.01
CA ILE A 381 28.83 30.03 -24.50
C ILE A 381 27.92 31.08 -23.86
N TYR A 382 26.68 31.16 -24.36
CA TYR A 382 25.59 31.99 -23.88
C TYR A 382 24.52 31.11 -23.24
N CYS A 383 24.00 31.48 -22.08
CA CYS A 383 22.98 30.64 -21.42
C CYS A 383 21.91 31.43 -20.67
N VAL A 384 20.76 30.79 -20.48
CA VAL A 384 19.65 31.34 -19.68
C VAL A 384 19.70 30.76 -18.28
N GLY A 385 19.74 31.64 -17.29
CA GLY A 385 19.63 31.33 -15.88
C GLY A 385 20.94 30.94 -15.18
N ARG A 386 21.06 31.37 -13.92
CA ARG A 386 22.23 31.09 -13.06
C ARG A 386 22.52 29.60 -12.88
N LYS A 387 21.48 28.76 -12.86
CA LYS A 387 21.63 27.31 -12.69
C LYS A 387 22.31 26.68 -13.90
N THR A 388 21.83 26.99 -15.10
CA THR A 388 22.42 26.53 -16.36
C THR A 388 23.87 26.99 -16.46
N LYS A 389 24.15 28.27 -16.16
CA LYS A 389 25.52 28.80 -16.10
C LYS A 389 26.45 27.93 -15.24
N ARG A 390 26.08 27.66 -13.99
CA ARG A 390 26.90 26.87 -13.07
C ARG A 390 27.17 25.46 -13.59
N ILE A 391 26.19 24.83 -14.23
CA ILE A 391 26.33 23.47 -14.78
C ILE A 391 27.25 23.48 -16.00
N VAL A 392 27.08 24.45 -16.90
CA VAL A 392 27.93 24.64 -18.08
C VAL A 392 29.37 24.90 -17.67
N GLU A 393 29.62 25.85 -16.75
CA GLU A 393 30.97 26.17 -16.27
C GLU A 393 31.65 24.99 -15.58
N LYS A 394 30.88 24.15 -14.89
CA LYS A 394 31.41 22.97 -14.21
C LYS A 394 31.74 21.82 -15.16
N ARG A 395 31.00 21.67 -16.27
CA ARG A 395 31.00 20.42 -17.05
C ARG A 395 31.36 20.55 -18.52
N ILE A 396 31.20 21.73 -19.11
CA ILE A 396 31.49 21.99 -20.53
C ILE A 396 32.63 23.00 -20.64
N GLY A 397 32.42 24.23 -20.20
CA GLY A 397 33.38 25.31 -20.43
C GLY A 397 32.90 26.65 -19.89
N LYS A 398 33.75 27.67 -20.00
CA LYS A 398 33.49 29.01 -19.47
C LYS A 398 32.30 29.67 -20.20
N VAL A 399 31.36 30.22 -19.44
CA VAL A 399 30.23 30.98 -19.99
C VAL A 399 30.67 32.42 -20.25
N LYS A 400 30.46 32.90 -21.48
CA LYS A 400 30.75 34.28 -21.88
C LYS A 400 29.74 35.24 -21.28
N HIS A 401 28.45 34.94 -21.43
CA HIS A 401 27.36 35.74 -20.86
C HIS A 401 26.17 34.87 -20.44
N TYR A 402 25.38 35.36 -19.48
CA TYR A 402 24.12 34.74 -19.11
C TYR A 402 23.08 35.80 -18.75
N GLU A 403 21.82 35.50 -19.06
CA GLU A 403 20.69 36.35 -18.69
C GLU A 403 19.60 35.57 -17.95
N GLN A 404 18.67 36.29 -17.32
CA GLN A 404 17.60 35.68 -16.54
C GLN A 404 16.50 35.05 -17.40
N ASN A 405 16.31 35.53 -18.62
CA ASN A 405 15.29 35.04 -19.55
C ASN A 405 15.80 35.04 -21.00
N ALA A 406 15.09 34.33 -21.87
CA ALA A 406 15.44 34.12 -23.26
C ALA A 406 15.49 35.43 -24.07
N LYS A 407 14.55 36.35 -23.82
CA LYS A 407 14.48 37.65 -24.50
C LYS A 407 15.70 38.51 -24.20
N ALA A 408 16.01 38.70 -22.91
CA ALA A 408 17.18 39.47 -22.49
C ALA A 408 18.49 38.87 -23.03
N LEU A 409 18.59 37.54 -23.08
CA LEU A 409 19.76 36.88 -23.67
C LEU A 409 19.89 37.20 -25.17
N ALA A 410 18.79 37.11 -25.91
CA ALA A 410 18.79 37.39 -27.34
C ALA A 410 19.13 38.86 -27.63
N GLU A 411 18.53 39.81 -26.90
CA GLU A 411 18.83 41.25 -27.02
C GLU A 411 20.32 41.54 -26.74
N HIS A 412 20.90 40.95 -25.69
CA HIS A 412 22.33 41.08 -25.43
C HIS A 412 23.19 40.48 -26.56
N MET A 413 22.79 39.35 -27.12
CA MET A 413 23.52 38.73 -28.23
C MET A 413 23.47 39.59 -29.50
N VAL A 414 22.35 40.25 -29.79
CA VAL A 414 22.26 41.20 -30.91
C VAL A 414 23.28 42.34 -30.77
N GLU A 415 23.47 42.85 -29.55
CA GLU A 415 24.33 44.01 -29.31
C GLU A 415 25.83 43.65 -29.17
N TYR A 416 26.16 42.48 -28.62
CA TYR A 416 27.52 42.16 -28.17
C TYR A 416 28.10 40.83 -28.69
N MET A 417 27.37 40.06 -29.50
CA MET A 417 27.89 38.81 -30.05
C MET A 417 28.87 39.09 -31.19
N ASP A 418 29.99 38.36 -31.20
CA ASP A 418 30.93 38.38 -32.32
C ASP A 418 30.42 37.50 -33.46
N GLY A 419 30.40 38.02 -34.68
CA GLY A 419 29.96 37.28 -35.88
C GLY A 419 28.45 37.27 -36.10
N THR A 420 28.00 36.56 -37.13
CA THR A 420 26.60 36.56 -37.59
C THR A 420 25.96 35.17 -37.54
N GLU A 421 26.57 34.21 -36.85
CA GLU A 421 26.02 32.85 -36.69
C GLU A 421 26.10 32.39 -35.23
N ALA A 422 25.07 31.67 -34.79
CA ALA A 422 25.03 31.00 -33.49
C ALA A 422 24.41 29.60 -33.60
N THR A 423 24.91 28.64 -32.83
CA THR A 423 24.33 27.29 -32.74
C THR A 423 23.50 27.16 -31.47
N TYR A 424 22.22 26.82 -31.60
CA TYR A 424 21.30 26.69 -30.48
C TYR A 424 20.97 25.22 -30.18
N PHE A 425 21.50 24.71 -29.06
CA PHE A 425 21.17 23.38 -28.55
C PHE A 425 19.89 23.43 -27.71
N CYS A 426 18.81 22.93 -28.26
CA CYS A 426 17.45 23.16 -27.76
C CYS A 426 16.64 21.86 -27.66
N SER A 427 15.41 21.96 -27.15
CA SER A 427 14.43 20.87 -27.17
C SER A 427 13.44 20.97 -28.33
N ASN A 428 12.74 19.87 -28.61
CA ASN A 428 11.52 19.88 -29.44
C ASN A 428 10.42 20.85 -28.95
N LEU A 429 10.35 21.14 -27.65
CA LEU A 429 9.36 22.05 -27.04
C LEU A 429 9.94 23.42 -26.66
N ARG A 430 10.91 23.93 -27.43
CA ARG A 430 11.56 25.22 -27.15
C ARG A 430 10.63 26.42 -27.38
N LEU A 431 10.98 27.55 -26.78
CA LEU A 431 10.40 28.85 -27.13
C LEU A 431 11.19 29.48 -28.27
N ASP A 432 10.49 30.02 -29.26
CA ASP A 432 11.08 30.59 -30.48
C ASP A 432 11.65 32.00 -30.28
N THR A 433 11.50 32.57 -29.09
CA THR A 433 11.97 33.92 -28.73
C THR A 433 13.44 34.19 -29.07
N ILE A 434 14.34 33.21 -28.92
CA ILE A 434 15.76 33.40 -29.26
C ILE A 434 15.98 33.34 -30.78
N PRO A 435 15.54 32.26 -31.49
CA PRO A 435 15.59 32.24 -32.95
C PRO A 435 15.00 33.50 -33.59
N ASP A 436 13.78 33.88 -33.23
CA ASP A 436 13.05 35.00 -33.82
C ASP A 436 13.85 36.31 -33.71
N ILE A 437 14.28 36.68 -32.49
CA ILE A 437 14.99 37.94 -32.24
C ILE A 437 16.35 37.96 -32.96
N LEU A 438 17.08 36.84 -32.99
CA LEU A 438 18.39 36.78 -33.64
C LEU A 438 18.25 36.87 -35.17
N GLU A 439 17.29 36.13 -35.76
CA GLU A 439 17.07 36.13 -37.20
C GLU A 439 16.55 37.48 -37.71
N GLU A 440 15.65 38.14 -36.97
CA GLU A 440 15.20 39.52 -37.25
C GLU A 440 16.38 40.52 -37.30
N ASN A 441 17.47 40.23 -36.59
CA ASN A 441 18.67 41.05 -36.54
C ASN A 441 19.82 40.51 -37.42
N ASN A 442 19.51 39.68 -38.43
CA ASN A 442 20.45 39.11 -39.39
C ASN A 442 21.53 38.19 -38.78
N ILE A 443 21.23 37.57 -37.63
CA ILE A 443 22.06 36.53 -37.04
C ILE A 443 21.44 35.18 -37.37
N LYS A 444 22.16 34.35 -38.13
CA LYS A 444 21.70 33.02 -38.50
C LYS A 444 21.78 32.06 -37.31
N VAL A 445 20.69 31.37 -37.02
CA VAL A 445 20.61 30.39 -35.92
C VAL A 445 20.62 28.98 -36.47
N ASN A 446 21.69 28.24 -36.18
CA ASN A 446 21.80 26.82 -36.50
C ASN A 446 21.19 26.02 -35.34
N GLU A 447 19.94 25.61 -35.49
CA GLU A 447 19.22 24.89 -34.43
C GLU A 447 19.59 23.40 -34.41
N VAL A 448 19.92 22.92 -33.21
CA VAL A 448 20.21 21.52 -32.96
C VAL A 448 19.30 21.03 -31.84
N GLU A 449 18.35 20.16 -32.20
CA GLU A 449 17.49 19.53 -31.22
C GLU A 449 18.28 18.48 -30.42
N ALA A 450 18.82 18.89 -29.28
CA ALA A 450 19.68 18.08 -28.44
C ALA A 450 18.90 17.00 -27.67
N TYR A 451 17.64 17.26 -27.33
CA TYR A 451 16.80 16.32 -26.59
C TYR A 451 15.32 16.51 -26.90
N GLU A 452 14.58 15.41 -26.76
CA GLU A 452 13.13 15.40 -26.86
C GLU A 452 12.52 15.32 -25.46
N THR A 453 11.55 16.19 -25.17
CA THR A 453 10.68 16.07 -23.99
C THR A 453 9.41 15.35 -24.38
N LYS A 454 9.18 14.15 -23.81
CA LYS A 454 7.96 13.37 -24.00
C LYS A 454 7.05 13.51 -22.80
N PHE A 455 5.75 13.69 -23.07
CA PHE A 455 4.72 13.70 -22.03
C PHE A 455 4.42 12.26 -21.63
N ASP A 456 4.53 11.98 -20.33
CA ASP A 456 4.44 10.64 -19.74
C ASP A 456 3.58 10.65 -18.46
N ALA A 457 2.65 11.59 -18.36
CA ALA A 457 1.72 11.61 -17.22
C ALA A 457 0.84 10.36 -17.23
N GLU A 458 0.64 9.79 -16.05
CA GLU A 458 -0.30 8.69 -15.84
C GLU A 458 -1.72 9.22 -15.73
N LYS A 459 -2.69 8.40 -16.12
CA LYS A 459 -4.09 8.65 -15.81
C LYS A 459 -4.32 8.37 -14.33
N VAL A 460 -4.89 9.33 -13.62
CA VAL A 460 -5.19 9.22 -12.19
C VAL A 460 -6.67 8.85 -12.03
N GLU A 461 -6.94 7.83 -11.21
CA GLU A 461 -8.29 7.38 -10.89
C GLU A 461 -8.77 8.06 -9.60
N GLY A 462 -9.99 8.62 -9.61
CA GLY A 462 -10.58 9.35 -8.48
C GLY A 462 -10.72 10.86 -8.70
N ASP A 463 -11.44 11.53 -7.80
CA ASP A 463 -11.46 13.00 -7.74
C ASP A 463 -10.31 13.46 -6.83
N LEU A 464 -9.40 14.25 -7.39
CA LEU A 464 -8.25 14.82 -6.68
C LEU A 464 -8.64 16.12 -6.00
N ASP A 465 -8.17 16.30 -4.77
CA ASP A 465 -8.20 17.59 -4.07
C ASP A 465 -7.21 18.57 -4.73
N GLY A 466 -6.08 18.07 -5.25
CA GLY A 466 -5.20 18.90 -6.06
C GLY A 466 -4.01 18.19 -6.70
N VAL A 467 -3.29 18.94 -7.52
CA VAL A 467 -2.17 18.49 -8.34
C VAL A 467 -0.97 19.41 -8.15
N MET A 468 0.20 18.84 -7.91
CA MET A 468 1.46 19.55 -7.76
C MET A 468 2.19 19.62 -9.11
N PHE A 469 2.45 20.83 -9.59
CA PHE A 469 3.10 21.11 -10.88
C PHE A 469 4.46 21.77 -10.71
N TYR A 470 5.43 21.33 -11.52
CA TYR A 470 6.84 21.75 -11.41
C TYR A 470 7.39 22.46 -12.64
N SER A 471 6.61 22.51 -13.72
CA SER A 471 6.88 23.27 -14.94
C SER A 471 5.61 23.44 -15.78
N PRO A 472 5.56 24.42 -16.71
CA PRO A 472 4.47 24.51 -17.68
C PRO A 472 4.23 23.22 -18.48
N SER A 473 5.31 22.53 -18.88
CA SER A 473 5.23 21.26 -19.61
C SER A 473 4.59 20.13 -18.79
N THR A 474 4.76 20.12 -17.46
CA THR A 474 4.09 19.13 -16.62
C THR A 474 2.58 19.34 -16.51
N VAL A 475 2.11 20.60 -16.60
CA VAL A 475 0.68 20.93 -16.69
C VAL A 475 0.09 20.35 -17.97
N GLN A 476 0.73 20.61 -19.10
CA GLN A 476 0.27 20.11 -20.40
C GLN A 476 0.31 18.59 -20.49
N SER A 477 1.35 17.96 -19.92
CA SER A 477 1.46 16.51 -19.86
C SER A 477 0.31 15.88 -19.08
N PHE A 478 0.01 16.42 -17.90
CA PHE A 478 -1.10 15.94 -17.07
C PHE A 478 -2.45 16.02 -17.81
N LEU A 479 -2.71 17.16 -18.47
CA LEU A 479 -3.97 17.40 -19.17
C LEU A 479 -4.19 16.54 -20.42
N LYS A 480 -3.16 15.83 -20.94
CA LYS A 480 -3.36 14.87 -22.03
C LYS A 480 -4.18 13.66 -21.60
N GLN A 481 -4.06 13.24 -20.34
CA GLN A 481 -4.70 12.03 -19.83
C GLN A 481 -5.74 12.31 -18.73
N ASN A 482 -5.74 13.53 -18.18
CA ASN A 482 -6.53 13.90 -17.00
C ASN A 482 -7.29 15.21 -17.22
N LYS A 483 -8.32 15.44 -16.40
CA LYS A 483 -9.09 16.69 -16.39
C LYS A 483 -8.50 17.66 -15.37
N ALA A 484 -8.57 18.95 -15.65
CA ALA A 484 -8.25 19.99 -14.69
C ALA A 484 -9.36 20.04 -13.61
N LYS A 485 -9.10 19.42 -12.46
CA LYS A 485 -9.97 19.42 -11.28
C LYS A 485 -9.12 19.58 -10.02
N GLY A 486 -9.72 20.17 -8.99
CA GLY A 486 -9.03 20.46 -7.73
C GLY A 486 -8.09 21.66 -7.85
N ILE A 487 -7.16 21.77 -6.90
CA ILE A 487 -6.23 22.89 -6.77
C ILE A 487 -4.93 22.60 -7.53
N ALA A 488 -4.44 23.55 -8.32
CA ALA A 488 -3.10 23.46 -8.92
C ALA A 488 -2.04 24.10 -8.01
N PHE A 489 -1.25 23.28 -7.33
CA PHE A 489 -0.12 23.71 -6.51
C PHE A 489 1.15 23.84 -7.37
N CYS A 490 1.55 25.07 -7.67
CA CYS A 490 2.61 25.37 -8.63
C CYS A 490 3.91 25.75 -7.93
N ILE A 491 5.03 25.19 -8.38
CA ILE A 491 6.38 25.52 -7.87
C ILE A 491 6.77 26.99 -8.06
N GLY A 492 6.15 27.69 -9.01
CA GLY A 492 6.46 29.08 -9.29
C GLY A 492 5.56 29.70 -10.37
N GLU A 493 5.71 31.01 -10.58
CA GLU A 493 4.76 31.84 -11.32
C GLU A 493 4.64 31.47 -12.81
N THR A 494 5.71 31.01 -13.44
CA THR A 494 5.67 30.55 -14.84
C THR A 494 4.79 29.31 -14.98
N THR A 495 4.85 28.40 -14.02
CA THR A 495 4.00 27.20 -13.98
C THR A 495 2.55 27.57 -13.65
N ALA A 496 2.36 28.51 -12.72
CA ALA A 496 1.05 29.01 -12.34
C ALA A 496 0.32 29.70 -13.50
N THR A 497 1.02 30.51 -14.29
CA THR A 497 0.47 31.16 -15.49
C THR A 497 -0.08 30.13 -16.49
N GLU A 498 0.61 29.00 -16.67
CA GLU A 498 0.11 27.91 -17.52
C GLU A 498 -1.09 27.20 -16.88
N ALA A 499 -1.02 26.88 -15.58
CA ALA A 499 -2.10 26.20 -14.86
C ALA A 499 -3.41 27.01 -14.83
N ARG A 500 -3.34 28.34 -14.68
CA ARG A 500 -4.52 29.24 -14.65
C ARG A 500 -5.33 29.24 -15.95
N LYS A 501 -4.78 28.72 -17.06
CA LYS A 501 -5.55 28.53 -18.30
C LYS A 501 -6.59 27.41 -18.19
N TYR A 502 -6.42 26.51 -17.22
CA TYR A 502 -7.17 25.25 -17.12
C TYR A 502 -7.79 25.01 -15.74
N PHE A 503 -7.16 25.48 -14.66
CA PHE A 503 -7.59 25.29 -13.27
C PHE A 503 -8.21 26.56 -12.69
N GLU A 504 -9.28 26.40 -11.91
CA GLU A 504 -9.97 27.51 -11.23
C GLU A 504 -9.21 28.01 -9.99
N ASP A 505 -8.66 27.11 -9.17
CA ASP A 505 -7.80 27.45 -8.01
C ASP A 505 -6.34 27.10 -8.32
N VAL A 506 -5.46 28.11 -8.25
CA VAL A 506 -4.02 27.97 -8.49
C VAL A 506 -3.25 28.64 -7.36
N ARG A 507 -2.44 27.84 -6.65
CA ARG A 507 -1.59 28.30 -5.53
C ARG A 507 -0.13 28.23 -5.92
N VAL A 508 0.66 29.22 -5.50
CA VAL A 508 2.06 29.37 -5.94
C VAL A 508 3.00 29.32 -4.75
N ALA A 509 4.02 28.46 -4.82
CA ALA A 509 4.98 28.30 -3.74
C ALA A 509 5.80 29.59 -3.59
N LYS A 510 6.07 29.98 -2.34
CA LYS A 510 6.89 31.18 -2.05
C LYS A 510 8.32 31.03 -2.55
N VAL A 511 8.84 29.81 -2.54
CA VAL A 511 10.19 29.46 -2.99
C VAL A 511 10.06 28.30 -3.99
N PRO A 512 10.81 28.32 -5.12
CA PRO A 512 10.72 27.29 -6.14
C PRO A 512 11.46 26.00 -5.76
N LEU A 513 11.04 25.39 -4.66
CA LEU A 513 11.54 24.13 -4.11
C LEU A 513 10.39 23.13 -3.98
N VAL A 514 10.69 21.84 -4.13
CA VAL A 514 9.68 20.77 -3.99
C VAL A 514 9.06 20.81 -2.59
N ASP A 515 9.89 20.97 -1.56
CA ASP A 515 9.43 21.07 -0.17
C ASP A 515 8.44 22.24 0.04
N SER A 516 8.63 23.37 -0.63
CA SER A 516 7.70 24.50 -0.54
C SER A 516 6.36 24.25 -1.24
N VAL A 517 6.31 23.33 -2.22
CA VAL A 517 5.04 22.87 -2.80
C VAL A 517 4.35 21.88 -1.85
N VAL A 518 5.11 21.02 -1.15
CA VAL A 518 4.58 20.15 -0.09
C VAL A 518 3.97 20.97 1.04
N GLU A 519 4.66 22.03 1.49
CA GLU A 519 4.14 22.97 2.49
C GLU A 519 2.82 23.63 2.06
N LEU A 520 2.70 24.00 0.79
CA LEU A 520 1.44 24.54 0.26
C LEU A 520 0.28 23.54 0.29
N VAL A 521 0.58 22.27 0.00
CA VAL A 521 -0.41 21.19 0.10
C VAL A 521 -0.82 21.04 1.56
N ASN A 522 0.13 20.97 2.50
CA ASN A 522 -0.19 20.85 3.93
C ASN A 522 -1.07 22.00 4.42
N ALA A 523 -0.76 23.23 4.04
CA ALA A 523 -1.55 24.41 4.40
C ALA A 523 -2.98 24.42 3.83
N PHE A 524 -3.33 23.50 2.94
CA PHE A 524 -4.71 23.29 2.49
C PHE A 524 -5.48 22.30 3.39
N TYR A 525 -4.78 21.39 4.08
CA TYR A 525 -5.39 20.41 4.99
C TYR A 525 -5.36 20.84 6.47
N GLU A 526 -4.58 21.87 6.79
CA GLU A 526 -4.66 22.64 8.04
C GLU A 526 -5.86 23.60 8.03
#